data_AF-A0A957ZHL8-F1
#
_entry.id   AF-A0A957ZHL8-F1
#
_cell.length_a   1.000
_cell.length_b   1.000
_cell.length_c   1.000
_cell.angle_alpha   90.00
_cell.angle_beta   90.00
_cell.angle_gamma   90.00
#
_symmetry.space_group_name_H-M   'P 1'
#
loop_
_entity.id
_entity.type
_entity.pdbx_description
1 polymer ?
#
loop_
_entity_poly.entity_id
_entity_poly.type
_entity_poly.pdbx_seq_one_letter_code
_entity_poly.pdbx_strand_id
1 'polypeptide(L)' 'MTDLVRCEWAGTDPLYVQYHDEEWGIPAHDDRHL' A
#
# COMPACT_ATOMS: atom_id res chain seq x y z
N MET A 1 14.05 15.26 -1.05
CA MET A 1 13.10 14.24 -0.57
C MET A 1 12.08 14.10 -1.66
N THR A 2 12.02 12.94 -2.31
CA THR A 2 11.11 12.71 -3.43
C THR A 2 9.73 12.46 -2.82
N ASP A 3 8.80 13.40 -2.98
CA ASP A 3 7.42 13.16 -2.60
C ASP A 3 6.86 12.03 -3.48
N LEU A 4 6.53 10.91 -2.85
CA LEU A 4 5.84 9.81 -3.49
C LEU A 4 4.41 10.25 -3.81
N VAL A 5 4.08 10.33 -5.09
CA VAL A 5 2.70 10.57 -5.53
C VAL A 5 1.91 9.28 -5.32
N ARG A 6 1.00 9.29 -4.34
CA ARG A 6 0.11 8.15 -4.03
C ARG A 6 -1.24 8.28 -4.73
N CYS A 7 -1.98 7.19 -4.76
CA CYS A 7 -3.36 7.22 -5.24
C CYS A 7 -4.24 8.14 -4.37
N GLU A 8 -5.27 8.76 -4.95
CA GLU A 8 -6.10 9.76 -4.27
C GLU A 8 -6.79 9.21 -3.01
N TRP A 9 -7.06 7.90 -3.02
CA TRP A 9 -7.74 7.19 -1.94
C TRP A 9 -6.78 6.66 -0.85
N ALA A 10 -5.45 6.78 -1.02
CA ALA A 10 -4.47 6.36 -0.02
C ALA A 10 -4.53 7.19 1.26
N GLY A 11 -5.13 8.39 1.20
CA GLY A 11 -5.31 9.27 2.36
C GLY A 11 -3.99 9.64 3.03
N THR A 12 -4.03 9.82 4.36
CA THR A 12 -2.86 10.22 5.17
C THR A 12 -2.70 9.41 6.46
N ASP A 13 -3.53 8.38 6.68
CA ASP A 13 -3.39 7.52 7.85
C ASP A 13 -2.07 6.74 7.71
N PRO A 14 -1.12 6.84 8.67
CA PRO A 14 0.20 6.23 8.52
C PRO A 14 0.16 4.71 8.32
N LEU A 15 -0.76 4.01 8.98
CA LEU A 15 -0.88 2.56 8.85
C LEU A 15 -1.46 2.19 7.49
N TYR A 16 -2.47 2.93 7.05
CA TYR A 16 -3.08 2.70 5.75
C TYR A 16 -2.14 3.04 4.59
N VAL A 17 -1.35 4.12 4.73
CA VAL A 17 -0.31 4.50 3.79
C VAL A 17 0.78 3.43 3.69
N GLN A 18 1.20 2.86 4.82
CA GLN A 18 2.16 1.77 4.81
C GLN A 18 1.62 0.55 4.06
N TYR A 19 0.39 0.13 4.38
CA TYR A 19 -0.29 -0.97 3.67
C TYR A 19 -0.43 -0.67 2.17
N HIS A 20 -0.80 0.55 1.80
CA HIS A 20 -0.89 1.00 0.42
C HIS A 20 0.46 0.87 -0.31
N ASP A 21 1.53 1.36 0.30
CA ASP A 21 2.85 1.44 -0.35
C ASP A 21 3.55 0.08 -0.40
N GLU A 22 3.32 -0.80 0.58
CA GLU A 22 4.07 -2.04 0.76
C GLU A 22 3.30 -3.31 0.36
N GLU A 23 1.97 -3.28 0.30
CA GLU A 23 1.16 -4.49 0.10
C GLU A 23 0.15 -4.34 -1.04
N TRP A 24 -0.46 -3.16 -1.20
CA TRP A 24 -1.55 -2.99 -2.16
C TRP A 24 -1.07 -3.11 -3.61
N GLY A 25 -1.69 -4.03 -4.36
CA GLY A 25 -1.36 -4.30 -5.77
C GLY A 25 -0.16 -5.23 -5.97
N ILE A 26 0.48 -5.71 -4.89
CA ILE A 26 1.52 -6.73 -4.96
C ILE A 26 0.84 -8.11 -5.00
N PRO A 27 1.18 -8.98 -5.97
CA PRO A 27 0.61 -10.33 -6.03
C PRO A 27 0.92 -11.12 -4.76
N ALA A 28 -0.14 -11.58 -4.08
CA ALA A 28 0.01 -12.50 -2.95
C ALA A 28 0.35 -13.90 -3.49
N HIS A 29 1.53 -14.40 -3.12
CA HIS A 29 2.01 -15.73 -3.53
C HIS A 29 1.83 -16.80 -2.45
N ASP A 30 1.36 -16.42 -1.26
CA ASP A 30 1.02 -17.34 -0.18
C ASP A 30 -0.48 -17.68 -0.26
N ASP A 31 -0.79 -18.93 -0.55
CA ASP A 31 -2.17 -19.43 -0.64
C ASP A 31 -2.93 -19.34 0.69
N ARG A 32 -2.22 -19.16 1.82
CA ARG A 32 -2.83 -18.93 3.14
C ARG A 32 -3.30 -17.49 3.35
N HIS A 33 -2.91 -16.58 2.45
CA HIS A 33 -3.18 -15.16 2.52
C HIS A 33 -4.24 -14.71 1.48
N LEU A 34 -5.04 -15.65 0.95
CA LEU A 34 -6.13 -15.41 0.00
C LEU A 34 -7.51 -15.38 0.67
#